data_AF-A0A0K8RHQ8-F1
#
_entry.id   AF-A0A0K8RHQ8-F1
#
_cell.length_a   1.000
_cell.length_b   1.000
_cell.length_c   1.000
_cell.angle_alpha   90.00
_cell.angle_beta   90.00
_cell.angle_gamma   90.00
#
_symmetry.space_group_name_H-M   'P 1'
#
loop_
_entity.id
_entity.type
_entity.pdbx_description
1 polymer ?
#
loop_
_entity_poly.entity_id
_entity_poly.type
_entity_poly.pdbx_seq_one_letter_code
_entity_poly.pdbx_strand_id
1 'polypeptide(L)'
;MAAHSRRLCVSATITLVLLLVYEVPLASAQRKKEMVLSEKVSQLMEWTNKRPVIRMNGDKFRRLVKAPPRNYSVIVMFTALQLHRQCVVCKQADEEFQILANSWRYSNAFTNRIFFAMVDFDEGSDVFQMLNIEFSA
;
A
#
# COMPACT_ATOMS: atom_id res chain seq x y z
N MET A 1 -21.93 -56.66 7.33
CA MET A 1 -20.72 -55.98 6.79
C MET A 1 -21.05 -54.82 5.82
N ALA A 2 -22.06 -54.93 4.94
CA ALA A 2 -22.40 -53.88 3.96
C ALA A 2 -22.82 -52.51 4.54
N ALA A 3 -23.57 -52.49 5.66
CA ALA A 3 -24.04 -51.24 6.28
C ALA A 3 -22.91 -50.39 6.89
N HIS A 4 -21.85 -51.04 7.39
CA HIS A 4 -20.69 -50.38 7.99
C HIS A 4 -19.80 -49.75 6.90
N SER A 5 -19.64 -50.43 5.76
CA SER A 5 -18.94 -49.90 4.58
C SER A 5 -19.67 -48.69 3.97
N ARG A 6 -21.01 -48.73 3.88
CA ARG A 6 -21.82 -47.58 3.43
C ARG A 6 -21.69 -46.37 4.36
N ARG A 7 -21.73 -46.56 5.69
CA ARG A 7 -21.58 -45.45 6.66
C ARG A 7 -20.19 -44.80 6.59
N LEU A 8 -19.12 -45.57 6.41
CA LEU A 8 -17.77 -45.02 6.21
C LEU A 8 -17.67 -44.21 4.91
N CYS A 9 -18.25 -44.72 3.82
CA CYS A 9 -18.23 -44.04 2.53
C CYS A 9 -18.97 -42.70 2.58
N VAL A 10 -20.16 -42.64 3.22
CA VAL A 10 -20.91 -41.39 3.40
C VAL A 10 -20.17 -40.41 4.31
N SER A 11 -19.51 -40.88 5.37
CA SER A 11 -18.71 -40.01 6.23
C SER A 11 -17.51 -39.41 5.50
N ALA A 12 -16.83 -40.19 4.65
CA ALA A 12 -15.66 -39.74 3.90
C ALA A 12 -16.02 -38.74 2.78
N THR A 13 -17.19 -38.89 2.15
CA THR A 13 -17.66 -37.92 1.14
C THR A 13 -18.08 -36.60 1.79
N ILE A 14 -18.71 -36.64 2.96
CA ILE A 14 -19.08 -35.41 3.70
C ILE A 14 -17.84 -34.63 4.12
N THR A 15 -16.79 -35.29 4.65
CA THR A 15 -15.54 -34.61 5.01
C THR A 15 -14.83 -34.03 3.80
N LEU A 16 -14.80 -34.75 2.66
CA LEU A 16 -14.21 -34.24 1.43
C LEU A 16 -14.97 -33.02 0.88
N VAL A 17 -16.31 -33.05 0.90
CA VAL A 17 -17.14 -31.91 0.46
C VAL A 17 -16.94 -30.71 1.39
N LEU A 18 -16.89 -30.92 2.71
CA LEU A 18 -16.59 -29.84 3.66
C LEU A 18 -15.22 -29.22 3.39
N LEU A 19 -14.17 -30.03 3.20
CA LEU A 19 -12.83 -29.53 2.87
C LEU A 19 -12.83 -28.70 1.57
N LEU A 20 -13.50 -29.18 0.52
CA LEU A 20 -13.63 -28.44 -0.75
C LEU A 20 -14.41 -27.13 -0.59
N VAL A 21 -15.47 -27.13 0.24
CA VAL A 21 -16.26 -25.93 0.55
C VAL A 21 -15.47 -24.91 1.37
N TYR A 22 -14.49 -25.32 2.18
CA TYR A 22 -13.61 -24.40 2.91
C TYR A 22 -12.43 -23.88 2.07
N GLU A 23 -11.85 -24.69 1.18
CA GLU A 23 -10.73 -24.33 0.30
C GLU A 23 -11.10 -23.24 -0.73
N VAL A 24 -12.29 -23.35 -1.34
CA VAL A 24 -12.74 -22.44 -2.41
C VAL A 24 -12.89 -20.97 -1.94
N PRO A 25 -13.55 -20.66 -0.81
CA PRO A 25 -13.62 -19.31 -0.26
C PRO A 25 -12.24 -18.74 0.08
N LEU A 26 -11.34 -19.53 0.66
CA LEU A 26 -10.00 -19.09 1.03
C LEU A 26 -9.17 -18.71 -0.21
N ALA A 27 -9.18 -19.56 -1.24
CA ALA A 27 -8.51 -19.30 -2.50
C ALA A 27 -9.07 -18.05 -3.21
N SER A 28 -10.40 -17.84 -3.17
CA SER A 28 -11.04 -16.66 -3.76
C SER A 28 -10.65 -15.36 -3.05
N ALA A 29 -10.57 -15.38 -1.72
CA ALA A 29 -10.16 -14.23 -0.92
C ALA A 29 -8.68 -13.89 -1.15
N GLN A 30 -7.82 -14.91 -1.26
CA GLN A 30 -6.41 -14.72 -1.58
C GLN A 30 -6.22 -14.12 -2.98
N ARG A 31 -6.89 -14.65 -4.00
CA ARG A 31 -6.84 -14.08 -5.36
C ARG A 31 -7.28 -12.63 -5.38
N LYS A 32 -8.36 -12.28 -4.66
CA LYS A 32 -8.82 -10.88 -4.55
C LYS A 32 -7.75 -9.99 -3.91
N LYS A 33 -7.08 -10.48 -2.86
CA LYS A 33 -5.98 -9.76 -2.19
C LYS A 33 -4.79 -9.54 -3.13
N GLU A 34 -4.40 -10.57 -3.89
CA GLU A 34 -3.32 -10.49 -4.88
C GLU A 34 -3.64 -9.51 -6.01
N MET A 35 -4.87 -9.54 -6.53
CA MET A 35 -5.33 -8.58 -7.55
C MET A 35 -5.24 -7.13 -7.04
N VAL A 36 -5.78 -6.86 -5.84
CA VAL A 36 -5.73 -5.51 -5.23
C VAL A 36 -4.28 -5.08 -4.99
N LEU A 37 -3.41 -6.00 -4.53
CA LEU A 37 -2.00 -5.71 -4.33
C LEU A 37 -1.31 -5.32 -5.63
N SER A 38 -1.54 -6.11 -6.70
CA SER A 38 -1.00 -5.86 -8.03
C SER A 38 -1.44 -4.51 -8.57
N GLU A 39 -2.73 -4.17 -8.41
CA GLU A 39 -3.28 -2.87 -8.81
C GLU A 39 -2.58 -1.71 -8.09
N LYS A 40 -2.38 -1.82 -6.76
CA LYS A 40 -1.67 -0.79 -5.99
C LYS A 40 -0.22 -0.62 -6.44
N VAL A 41 0.51 -1.72 -6.64
CA VAL A 41 1.92 -1.68 -7.08
C VAL A 41 2.02 -1.10 -8.49
N SER A 42 1.12 -1.49 -9.40
CA SER A 42 1.08 -0.96 -10.77
C SER A 42 0.84 0.56 -10.78
N GLN A 43 -0.12 1.05 -10.00
CA GLN A 43 -0.38 2.49 -9.85
C GLN A 43 0.84 3.25 -9.30
N LEU A 44 1.48 2.72 -8.25
CA LEU A 44 2.69 3.33 -7.68
C LEU A 44 3.83 3.39 -8.69
N MET A 45 4.04 2.32 -9.47
CA MET A 45 5.03 2.29 -10.54
C MET A 45 4.73 3.29 -11.65
N GLU A 46 3.46 3.40 -12.08
CA GLU A 46 3.05 4.38 -13.10
C GLU A 46 3.36 5.81 -12.65
N TRP A 47 3.03 6.14 -11.40
CA TRP A 47 3.31 7.48 -10.86
C TRP A 47 4.80 7.72 -10.64
N THR A 48 5.54 6.73 -10.16
CA THR A 48 7.00 6.80 -10.00
C THR A 48 7.70 7.04 -11.33
N ASN A 49 7.19 6.46 -12.42
CA ASN A 49 7.71 6.70 -13.77
C ASN A 49 7.46 8.14 -14.24
N LYS A 50 6.38 8.80 -13.78
CA LYS A 50 6.10 10.20 -14.11
C LYS A 50 6.91 11.16 -13.25
N ARG A 51 7.06 10.90 -11.95
CA ARG A 51 7.79 11.74 -10.99
C ARG A 51 8.47 10.88 -9.91
N PRO A 52 9.68 11.24 -9.45
CA PRO A 52 10.40 10.47 -8.44
C PRO A 52 9.69 10.46 -7.07
N VAL A 53 8.98 11.54 -6.72
CA VAL A 53 8.18 11.66 -5.50
C VAL A 53 6.69 11.79 -5.84
N ILE A 54 5.89 10.90 -5.27
CA ILE A 54 4.44 10.85 -5.46
C ILE A 54 3.75 11.83 -4.50
N ARG A 55 3.03 12.83 -5.03
CA ARG A 55 2.17 13.70 -4.21
C ARG A 55 0.88 12.96 -3.80
N MET A 56 0.65 12.86 -2.50
CA MET A 56 -0.49 12.18 -1.89
C MET A 56 -1.39 13.16 -1.12
N ASN A 57 -2.69 13.00 -1.30
CA ASN A 57 -3.72 13.53 -0.40
C ASN A 57 -4.14 12.43 0.61
N GLY A 58 -5.13 12.72 1.46
CA GLY A 58 -5.64 11.77 2.44
C GLY A 58 -6.09 10.42 1.86
N ASP A 59 -6.80 10.43 0.74
CA ASP A 59 -7.31 9.19 0.12
C ASP A 59 -6.19 8.31 -0.44
N LYS A 60 -5.24 8.90 -1.17
CA LYS A 60 -4.07 8.17 -1.68
C LYS A 60 -3.25 7.60 -0.53
N PHE A 61 -3.01 8.38 0.52
CA PHE A 61 -2.28 7.92 1.69
C PHE A 61 -2.99 6.75 2.39
N ARG A 62 -4.31 6.87 2.63
CA ARG A 62 -5.10 5.78 3.21
C ARG A 62 -5.05 4.52 2.35
N ARG A 63 -5.24 4.63 1.04
CA ARG A 63 -5.30 3.48 0.12
C ARG A 63 -3.96 2.79 -0.06
N LEU A 64 -2.88 3.55 -0.25
CA LEU A 64 -1.58 3.03 -0.69
C LEU A 64 -0.58 2.87 0.46
N VAL A 65 -0.68 3.69 1.51
CA VAL A 65 0.25 3.65 2.65
C VAL A 65 -0.36 2.91 3.84
N LYS A 66 -1.61 3.19 4.22
CA LYS A 66 -2.22 2.61 5.43
C LYS A 66 -2.92 1.27 5.17
N ALA A 67 -3.73 1.18 4.14
CA ALA A 67 -4.59 0.02 3.91
C ALA A 67 -3.78 -1.21 3.44
N PRO A 68 -4.03 -2.40 4.00
CA PRO A 68 -3.55 -3.65 3.42
C PRO A 68 -4.25 -3.92 2.07
N PRO A 69 -3.77 -4.89 1.27
CA PRO A 69 -2.46 -5.54 1.36
C PRO A 69 -1.32 -4.64 0.86
N ARG A 70 -0.09 -4.89 1.34
CA ARG A 70 1.16 -4.27 0.86
C ARG A 70 2.31 -5.26 0.93
N ASN A 71 3.21 -5.20 -0.05
CA ASN A 71 4.50 -5.92 -0.08
C ASN A 71 5.65 -4.97 -0.48
N TYR A 72 5.45 -3.69 -0.19
CA TYR A 72 6.34 -2.58 -0.51
C TYR A 72 6.38 -1.61 0.67
N SER A 73 7.45 -0.84 0.72
CA SER A 73 7.66 0.26 1.64
C SER A 73 7.41 1.59 0.93
N VAL A 74 6.85 2.55 1.66
CA VAL A 74 6.69 3.92 1.19
C VAL A 74 7.38 4.85 2.18
N ILE A 75 8.36 5.60 1.70
CA ILE A 75 9.03 6.66 2.45
C ILE A 75 8.24 7.94 2.21
N VAL A 76 7.61 8.47 3.26
CA VAL A 76 6.69 9.60 3.18
C VAL A 76 7.32 10.82 3.84
N MET A 77 7.47 11.91 3.08
CA MET A 77 7.79 13.23 3.62
C MET A 77 6.50 14.00 3.92
N PHE A 78 6.30 14.36 5.18
CA PHE A 78 5.24 15.30 5.58
C PHE A 78 5.79 16.72 5.48
N THR A 79 5.09 17.59 4.76
CA THR A 79 5.60 18.92 4.40
C THR A 79 4.48 19.97 4.34
N ALA A 80 4.84 21.24 4.17
CA ALA A 80 3.92 22.31 3.82
C ALA A 80 4.62 23.31 2.88
N LEU A 81 4.52 23.06 1.58
CA LEU A 81 5.23 23.80 0.54
C LEU A 81 4.39 24.96 -0.04
N GLN A 82 3.14 25.11 0.37
CA GLN A 82 2.31 26.22 -0.08
C GLN A 82 2.92 27.57 0.33
N LEU A 83 2.89 28.54 -0.58
CA LEU A 83 3.57 29.83 -0.40
C LEU A 83 3.11 30.58 0.86
N HIS A 84 1.82 30.46 1.24
CA HIS A 84 1.28 31.11 2.45
C HIS A 84 1.79 30.50 3.75
N ARG A 85 2.39 29.31 3.71
CA ARG A 85 2.98 28.64 4.88
C ARG A 85 4.40 29.10 5.19
N GLN A 86 5.09 29.70 4.22
CA GLN A 86 6.44 30.25 4.36
C GLN A 86 7.46 29.30 5.03
N CYS A 87 7.27 27.97 4.91
CA CYS A 87 8.11 26.98 5.59
C CYS A 87 9.47 26.80 4.88
N VAL A 88 10.48 27.52 5.34
CA VAL A 88 11.85 27.47 4.77
C VAL A 88 12.48 26.08 4.91
N VAL A 89 12.33 25.45 6.09
CA VAL A 89 12.86 24.10 6.36
C VAL A 89 12.22 23.07 5.44
N CYS A 90 10.92 23.17 5.19
CA CYS A 90 10.19 22.28 4.30
C CYS A 90 10.73 22.33 2.87
N LYS A 91 11.06 23.54 2.39
CA LYS A 91 11.61 23.73 1.05
C LYS A 91 13.00 23.10 0.92
N GLN A 92 13.89 23.35 1.89
CA GLN A 92 15.23 22.75 1.90
C GLN A 92 15.18 21.23 2.00
N ALA A 93 14.30 20.68 2.84
CA ALA A 93 14.10 19.25 2.95
C ALA A 93 13.50 18.64 1.66
N ASP A 94 12.58 19.32 0.98
CA ASP A 94 12.04 18.86 -0.30
C ASP A 94 13.14 18.76 -1.37
N GLU A 95 14.03 19.76 -1.46
CA GLU A 95 15.15 19.73 -2.40
C GLU A 95 16.02 18.47 -2.23
N GLU A 96 16.43 18.16 -1.00
CA GLU A 96 17.20 16.94 -0.69
C GLU A 96 16.39 15.66 -0.90
N PHE A 97 15.08 15.68 -0.59
CA PHE A 97 14.20 14.53 -0.77
C PHE A 97 13.98 14.21 -2.25
N GLN A 98 13.89 15.22 -3.11
CA GLN A 98 13.83 15.03 -4.57
C GLN A 98 15.13 14.42 -5.10
N ILE A 99 16.28 14.85 -4.60
CA ILE A 99 17.59 14.28 -4.97
C ILE A 99 17.62 12.80 -4.59
N LEU A 100 17.30 12.47 -3.33
CA LEU A 100 17.26 11.10 -2.84
C LEU A 100 16.34 10.19 -3.67
N ALA A 101 15.12 10.65 -3.93
CA ALA A 101 14.14 9.88 -4.70
C ALA A 101 14.59 9.66 -6.16
N ASN A 102 15.21 10.68 -6.78
CA ASN A 102 15.81 10.53 -8.11
C ASN A 102 16.99 9.55 -8.11
N SER A 103 17.89 9.65 -7.13
CA SER A 103 19.01 8.72 -6.99
C SER A 103 18.54 7.27 -6.84
N TRP A 104 17.47 7.02 -6.08
CA TRP A 104 16.85 5.70 -5.99
C TRP A 104 16.29 5.23 -7.33
N ARG A 105 15.54 6.09 -8.03
CA ARG A 105 14.91 5.78 -9.32
C ARG A 105 15.93 5.34 -10.38
N TYR A 106 17.10 5.95 -10.40
CA TYR A 106 18.17 5.65 -11.38
C TYR A 106 19.23 4.68 -10.85
N SER A 107 19.07 4.17 -9.64
CA SER A 107 20.01 3.20 -9.06
C SER A 107 19.83 1.82 -9.68
N ASN A 108 20.95 1.09 -9.84
CA ASN A 108 20.92 -0.33 -10.19
C ASN A 108 20.23 -1.21 -9.12
N ALA A 109 20.05 -0.69 -7.91
CA ALA A 109 19.31 -1.35 -6.83
C ALA A 109 17.79 -1.11 -6.89
N PHE A 110 17.29 -0.33 -7.86
CA PHE A 110 15.88 0.01 -7.97
C PHE A 110 14.99 -1.24 -8.03
N THR A 111 13.89 -1.21 -7.27
CA THR A 111 12.86 -2.25 -7.28
C THR A 111 11.46 -1.63 -7.11
N ASN A 112 10.42 -2.36 -7.48
CA ASN A 112 9.02 -1.99 -7.21
C ASN A 112 8.59 -2.20 -5.74
N ARG A 113 9.54 -2.23 -4.80
CA ARG A 113 9.30 -2.46 -3.37
C ARG A 113 9.57 -1.23 -2.51
N ILE A 114 10.14 -0.16 -3.05
CA ILE A 114 10.38 1.09 -2.32
C ILE A 114 9.90 2.25 -3.17
N PHE A 115 9.02 3.07 -2.59
CA PHE A 115 8.43 4.22 -3.24
C PHE A 115 8.61 5.48 -2.38
N PHE A 116 8.80 6.62 -3.03
CA PHE A 116 8.93 7.91 -2.37
C PHE A 116 7.64 8.72 -2.58
N ALA A 117 7.12 9.29 -1.50
CA ALA A 117 5.91 10.07 -1.52
C ALA A 117 6.01 11.28 -0.61
N MET A 118 5.15 12.27 -0.84
CA MET A 118 4.98 13.40 0.06
C MET A 118 3.50 13.64 0.33
N VAL A 119 3.19 14.12 1.53
CA VAL A 119 1.86 14.64 1.90
C VAL A 119 2.06 16.09 2.31
N ASP A 120 1.48 17.00 1.54
CA ASP A 120 1.46 18.42 1.88
C ASP A 120 0.30 18.71 2.85
N PHE A 121 0.54 19.54 3.86
CA PHE A 121 -0.44 19.88 4.88
C PHE A 121 -1.76 20.39 4.29
N ASP A 122 -1.69 21.24 3.26
CA ASP A 122 -2.89 21.82 2.65
C ASP A 122 -3.62 20.82 1.72
N GLU A 123 -2.96 19.73 1.30
CA GLU A 123 -3.56 18.65 0.50
C GLU A 123 -4.05 17.44 1.32
N GLY A 124 -3.58 17.29 2.57
CA GLY A 124 -3.78 16.09 3.38
C GLY A 124 -3.81 16.35 4.87
N SER A 125 -4.38 17.47 5.31
CA SER A 125 -4.50 17.88 6.72
C SER A 125 -5.11 16.80 7.63
N ASP A 126 -6.04 16.00 7.09
CA ASP A 126 -6.64 14.84 7.74
C ASP A 126 -5.61 13.74 8.09
N VAL A 127 -4.55 13.59 7.30
CA VAL A 127 -3.45 12.67 7.59
C VAL A 127 -2.58 13.18 8.73
N PHE A 128 -2.30 14.48 8.79
CA PHE A 128 -1.55 15.09 9.88
C PHE A 128 -2.29 14.91 11.21
N GLN A 129 -3.59 15.17 11.22
CA GLN A 129 -4.47 14.91 12.37
C GLN A 129 -4.47 13.44 12.76
N MET A 130 -4.64 12.53 11.79
CA MET A 130 -4.63 11.08 12.06
C MET A 130 -3.31 10.58 12.68
N LEU A 131 -2.19 11.24 12.39
CA LEU A 131 -0.87 10.88 12.88
C LEU A 131 -0.43 11.69 14.11
N ASN A 132 -1.27 12.59 14.62
CA ASN A 132 -0.94 13.55 15.68
C ASN A 132 0.37 14.32 15.40
N ILE A 133 0.56 14.73 14.15
CA ILE A 133 1.68 15.58 13.77
C ILE A 133 1.24 17.03 13.95
N GLU A 134 1.77 17.68 14.97
CA GLU A 134 1.58 19.12 15.16
C GLU A 134 2.48 19.88 14.17
N PHE A 135 1.85 20.56 13.21
CA PHE A 135 2.57 21.42 12.29
C PHE A 135 2.61 22.84 12.86
N SER A 136 3.69 23.16 13.56
CA SER A 136 3.99 24.53 13.97
C SER A 136 4.85 25.18 12.88
N ALA A 137 4.21 25.74 11.85
CA ALA A 137 4.85 26.70 10.95
C ALA A 137 4.20 28.07 11.12
#